data_AF-A0AAP0NI90-F1
#
_entry.id   AF-A0AAP0NI90-F1
#
_cell.length_a   1.000
_cell.length_b   1.000
_cell.length_c   1.000
_cell.angle_alpha   90.00
_cell.angle_beta   90.00
_cell.angle_gamma   90.00
#
_symmetry.space_group_name_H-M   'P 1'
#
loop_
_entity.id
_entity.type
_entity.pdbx_description
1 polymer ?
#
loop_
_entity_poly.entity_id
_entity_poly.type
_entity_poly.pdbx_seq_one_letter_code
_entity_poly.pdbx_strand_id
1 'polypeptide(L)'
;MEVEVMESEMVLPQHLSFKRVQMSDKYPKGQSRGRHWKHLKQILQAENYQSFPPNQPNYVNIESPPSMYPSKKFCDITGFEAPYVDPRTNIRYANIEVFKLVRSLPNEYVQRYLALRNAAVVLK
;
A
#
# COMPACT_ATOMS: atom_id res chain seq x y z
N MET A 1 -22.12 -44.74 12.37
CA MET A 1 -20.84 -44.03 12.58
C MET A 1 -21.19 -42.58 12.92
N GLU A 2 -21.94 -42.38 14.01
CA GLU A 2 -22.55 -41.09 14.38
C GLU A 2 -22.43 -40.88 15.90
N VAL A 3 -21.24 -41.05 16.47
CA VAL A 3 -21.04 -40.93 17.92
C VAL A 3 -19.89 -39.97 18.31
N GLU A 4 -19.11 -39.43 17.37
CA GLU A 4 -17.89 -38.67 17.73
C GLU A 4 -17.92 -37.15 17.46
N VAL A 5 -19.05 -36.55 17.09
CA VAL A 5 -19.12 -35.09 16.85
C VAL A 5 -19.91 -34.33 17.94
N MET A 6 -20.33 -35.01 19.01
CA MET A 6 -21.16 -34.42 20.08
C MET A 6 -20.39 -33.79 21.26
N GLU A 7 -19.05 -33.88 21.32
CA GLU A 7 -18.28 -33.48 22.50
C GLU A 7 -17.29 -32.34 22.26
N SER A 8 -17.67 -31.35 21.46
CA SER A 8 -16.98 -30.04 21.50
C SER A 8 -17.94 -28.86 21.42
N GLU A 9 -19.04 -28.94 22.17
CA GLU A 9 -19.75 -27.73 22.55
C GLU A 9 -18.95 -27.04 23.67
N MET A 10 -18.04 -26.13 23.29
CA MET A 10 -17.81 -24.97 24.14
C MET A 10 -19.15 -24.25 24.26
N VAL A 11 -19.91 -24.56 25.32
CA VAL A 11 -21.15 -23.87 25.64
C VAL A 11 -20.76 -22.46 26.09
N LEU A 12 -20.52 -21.59 25.11
CA LEU A 12 -20.37 -20.18 25.38
C LEU A 12 -21.67 -19.69 26.02
N PRO A 13 -21.62 -19.02 27.19
CA PRO A 13 -22.82 -18.48 27.80
C PRO A 13 -23.52 -17.54 26.82
N GLN A 14 -24.82 -17.80 26.61
CA GLN A 14 -25.64 -17.09 25.63
C GLN A 14 -25.74 -15.57 25.93
N HIS A 15 -25.46 -15.18 27.18
CA HIS A 15 -25.46 -13.81 27.65
C HIS A 15 -24.12 -13.46 28.31
N LEU A 16 -23.43 -12.46 27.75
CA LEU A 16 -22.14 -11.98 28.23
C LEU A 16 -22.33 -10.63 28.92
N SER A 17 -22.16 -10.60 30.25
CA SER A 17 -22.42 -9.42 31.10
C SER A 17 -21.57 -8.18 30.77
N PHE A 18 -20.40 -8.37 30.17
CA PHE A 18 -19.52 -7.28 29.73
C PHE A 18 -19.92 -6.67 28.37
N LYS A 19 -20.90 -7.27 27.68
CA LYS A 19 -21.31 -6.87 26.33
C LYS A 19 -22.66 -6.15 26.39
N ARG A 20 -22.68 -4.87 26.02
CA ARG A 20 -23.92 -4.06 26.02
C ARG A 20 -24.99 -4.57 25.03
N VAL A 21 -24.60 -5.28 23.97
CA VAL A 21 -25.52 -5.86 22.98
C VAL A 21 -25.20 -7.34 22.79
N GLN A 22 -26.14 -8.23 23.12
CA GLN A 22 -25.91 -9.66 23.04
C GLN A 22 -25.92 -10.16 21.61
N MET A 23 -25.28 -11.31 21.38
CA MET A 23 -25.26 -11.92 20.05
C MET A 23 -26.64 -12.40 19.62
N SER A 24 -27.50 -12.78 20.58
CA SER A 24 -28.93 -13.06 20.37
C SER A 24 -29.71 -11.86 19.84
N ASP A 25 -29.37 -10.65 20.29
CA ASP A 25 -30.15 -9.45 19.99
C ASP A 25 -29.91 -8.94 18.56
N LYS A 26 -28.77 -9.30 17.96
CA LYS A 26 -28.38 -8.88 16.61
C LYS A 26 -29.00 -9.71 15.48
N TYR A 27 -29.67 -10.82 15.80
CA TYR A 27 -30.20 -11.73 14.78
C TYR A 27 -31.68 -12.07 15.04
N PRO A 28 -32.64 -11.30 14.50
CA PRO A 28 -33.96 -11.87 14.25
C PRO A 28 -33.77 -13.04 13.27
N LYS A 29 -34.21 -14.24 13.67
CA LYS A 29 -34.14 -15.45 12.83
C LYS A 29 -34.96 -15.22 11.56
N GLY A 30 -34.33 -14.75 10.48
CA GLY A 30 -35.05 -14.42 9.25
C GLY A 30 -34.28 -13.56 8.26
N GLN A 31 -33.08 -13.97 7.90
CA GLN A 31 -32.38 -13.73 6.62
C GLN A 31 -30.88 -13.87 6.89
N SER A 32 -30.30 -15.01 6.51
CA SER A 32 -28.86 -15.04 6.23
C SER A 32 -28.65 -14.21 4.96
N ARG A 33 -28.65 -12.88 5.08
CA ARG A 33 -28.02 -12.07 4.04
C ARG A 33 -26.55 -12.44 4.14
N GLY A 34 -26.13 -13.34 3.26
CA GLY A 34 -24.72 -13.71 3.12
C GLY A 34 -23.90 -12.43 3.15
N ARG A 35 -22.84 -12.40 3.96
CA ARG A 35 -22.01 -11.21 4.14
C ARG A 35 -21.58 -10.71 2.75
N HIS A 36 -22.22 -9.65 2.28
CA HIS A 36 -21.88 -9.06 0.99
C HIS A 36 -20.76 -8.06 1.24
N TRP A 37 -19.59 -8.37 0.71
CA TRP A 37 -18.42 -7.49 0.77
C TRP A 37 -18.69 -6.30 -0.16
N LYS A 38 -18.83 -5.10 0.41
CA LYS A 38 -19.00 -3.88 -0.38
C LYS A 38 -17.70 -3.58 -1.10
N HIS A 39 -17.78 -3.18 -2.36
CA HIS A 39 -16.61 -2.67 -3.09
C HIS A 39 -16.20 -1.31 -2.53
N LEU A 40 -14.90 -0.96 -2.65
CA LEU A 40 -14.39 0.33 -2.17
C LEU A 40 -15.22 1.51 -2.67
N LYS A 41 -15.60 1.53 -3.96
CA LYS A 41 -16.46 2.57 -4.53
C LYS A 41 -17.80 2.73 -3.78
N GLN A 42 -18.41 1.62 -3.37
CA GLN A 42 -19.67 1.64 -2.62
C GLN A 42 -19.46 2.13 -1.18
N ILE A 43 -18.29 1.83 -0.58
CA ILE A 43 -17.91 2.32 0.75
C ILE A 43 -17.70 3.83 0.69
N LEU A 44 -16.90 4.32 -0.27
CA LEU A 44 -16.63 5.75 -0.44
C LEU A 44 -17.91 6.56 -0.67
N GLN A 45 -18.87 6.02 -1.42
CA GLN A 45 -20.18 6.66 -1.64
C GLN A 45 -21.10 6.63 -0.41
N ALA A 46 -20.99 5.60 0.43
CA ALA A 46 -21.80 5.47 1.64
C ALA A 46 -21.24 6.28 2.82
N GLU A 47 -19.97 6.68 2.75
CA GLU A 47 -19.33 7.51 3.76
C GLU A 47 -19.72 8.98 3.60
N ASN A 48 -20.37 9.53 4.63
CA ASN A 48 -20.69 10.94 4.70
C ASN A 48 -19.47 11.74 5.19
N TYR A 49 -18.48 11.96 4.32
CA TYR A 49 -17.23 12.66 4.68
C TYR A 49 -17.43 14.00 5.38
N GLN A 50 -18.49 14.72 5.03
CA GLN A 50 -18.85 16.02 5.62
C GLN A 50 -19.19 15.94 7.12
N SER A 51 -19.59 14.77 7.62
CA SER A 51 -19.97 14.58 9.02
C SER A 51 -18.78 14.24 9.95
N PHE A 52 -17.63 13.90 9.37
CA PHE A 52 -16.43 13.59 10.15
C PHE A 52 -15.66 14.87 10.51
N PRO A 53 -15.04 14.93 11.69
CA PRO A 53 -14.13 16.01 12.02
C PRO A 53 -12.92 15.99 11.07
N PRO A 54 -12.33 17.15 10.75
CA PRO A 54 -11.26 17.28 9.75
C PRO A 54 -9.97 16.52 10.13
N ASN A 55 -9.77 16.26 11.41
CA ASN A 55 -8.59 15.56 11.93
C ASN A 55 -8.73 14.03 11.92
N GLN A 56 -9.88 13.50 11.48
CA GLN A 56 -10.10 12.06 11.42
C GLN A 56 -9.59 11.48 10.09
N PRO A 57 -8.78 10.40 10.14
CA PRO A 57 -8.39 9.69 8.93
C PRO A 57 -9.61 8.98 8.31
N ASN A 58 -9.82 9.22 7.03
CA ASN A 58 -10.85 8.75 6.12
C ASN A 58 -10.17 8.04 4.94
N TYR A 59 -10.88 7.15 4.23
CA TYR A 59 -10.29 6.40 3.10
C TYR A 59 -9.69 7.28 1.98
N VAL A 60 -10.05 8.55 1.90
CA VAL A 60 -9.53 9.52 0.92
C VAL A 60 -8.25 10.22 1.41
N ASN A 61 -8.02 10.32 2.72
CA ASN A 61 -6.93 11.12 3.30
C ASN A 61 -5.88 10.28 4.04
N ILE A 62 -5.98 8.95 4.02
CA ILE A 62 -5.02 8.01 4.64
C ILE A 62 -3.64 8.00 3.97
N GLU A 63 -3.45 8.78 2.90
CA GLU A 63 -2.15 8.89 2.23
C GLU A 63 -1.10 9.45 3.19
N SER A 64 0.05 8.80 3.23
CA SER A 64 1.16 9.22 4.08
C SER A 64 1.71 10.57 3.61
N PRO A 65 2.12 11.47 4.52
CA PRO A 65 2.82 12.69 4.15
C PRO A 65 4.14 12.34 3.42
N PRO A 66 4.67 13.26 2.60
CA PRO A 66 5.95 13.06 1.95
C PRO A 66 7.09 12.89 2.96
N SER A 67 8.14 12.16 2.58
CA SER A 67 9.32 11.97 3.42
C SER A 67 9.99 13.31 3.74
N MET A 68 10.26 13.57 5.03
CA MET A 68 11.07 14.72 5.46
C MET A 68 12.57 14.48 5.32
N TYR A 69 13.01 13.21 5.26
CA TYR A 69 14.42 12.86 5.16
C TYR A 69 14.91 12.93 3.71
N PRO A 70 16.15 13.42 3.49
CA PRO A 70 16.72 13.45 2.16
C PRO A 70 16.88 12.03 1.60
N SER A 71 16.52 11.85 0.33
CA SER A 71 16.66 10.56 -0.35
C SER A 71 18.12 10.18 -0.53
N LYS A 72 18.51 8.97 -0.16
CA LYS A 72 19.81 8.41 -0.51
C LYS A 72 19.92 8.21 -2.02
N LYS A 73 21.10 8.48 -2.57
CA LYS A 73 21.36 8.37 -4.01
C LYS A 73 22.18 7.11 -4.26
N PHE A 74 21.66 6.23 -5.10
CA PHE A 74 22.33 5.01 -5.53
C PHE A 74 22.68 5.09 -7.00
N CYS A 75 23.69 4.31 -7.40
CA CYS A 75 24.15 4.15 -8.75
C CYS A 75 23.09 3.38 -9.55
N ASP A 76 22.71 3.90 -10.72
CA ASP A 76 21.62 3.33 -11.52
C ASP A 76 22.01 1.98 -12.16
N ILE A 77 23.30 1.65 -12.19
CA ILE A 77 23.85 0.41 -12.79
C ILE A 77 24.21 -0.63 -11.73
N THR A 78 24.95 -0.23 -10.69
CA THR A 78 25.52 -1.15 -9.69
C THR A 78 24.77 -1.21 -8.36
N GLY A 79 23.94 -0.21 -8.05
CA GLY A 79 23.22 -0.12 -6.77
C GLY A 79 24.05 0.35 -5.57
N PHE A 80 25.35 0.61 -5.72
CA PHE A 80 26.16 1.23 -4.67
C PHE A 80 25.78 2.70 -4.43
N GLU A 81 26.14 3.27 -3.28
CA GLU A 81 25.94 4.70 -3.03
C GLU A 81 26.68 5.54 -4.08
N ALA A 82 25.96 6.46 -4.72
CA ALA A 82 26.46 7.26 -5.82
C ALA A 82 26.63 8.72 -5.39
N PRO A 83 27.87 9.16 -5.12
CA PRO A 83 28.15 10.56 -4.83
C PRO A 83 28.06 11.47 -6.07
N TYR A 84 28.16 10.90 -7.28
CA TYR A 84 28.28 11.68 -8.52
C TYR A 84 27.13 11.43 -9.52
N VAL A 85 26.89 12.45 -10.36
CA VAL A 85 25.89 12.43 -11.43
C VAL A 85 26.49 12.99 -12.70
N ASP A 86 26.27 12.32 -13.83
CA ASP A 86 26.72 12.81 -15.13
C ASP A 86 25.77 13.93 -15.64
N PRO A 87 26.25 15.16 -15.91
CA PRO A 87 25.40 16.25 -16.39
C PRO A 87 24.80 16.01 -17.79
N ARG A 88 25.38 15.12 -18.60
CA ARG A 88 24.87 14.83 -19.95
C ARG A 88 23.69 13.87 -19.92
N THR A 89 23.81 12.79 -19.15
CA THR A 89 22.85 11.68 -19.13
C THR A 89 21.97 11.67 -17.88
N ASN A 90 22.30 12.47 -16.86
CA ASN A 90 21.70 12.45 -15.52
C ASN A 90 21.80 11.10 -14.79
N ILE A 91 22.63 10.16 -15.26
CA ILE A 91 22.85 8.88 -14.58
C ILE A 91 23.74 9.09 -13.35
N ARG A 92 23.36 8.44 -12.24
CA ARG A 92 24.12 8.39 -10.99
C ARG A 92 25.18 7.29 -11.07
N TYR A 93 26.42 7.60 -10.67
CA TYR A 93 27.52 6.63 -10.67
C TYR A 93 28.38 6.73 -9.41
N ALA A 94 29.00 5.61 -9.04
CA ALA A 94 29.89 5.53 -7.88
C ALA A 94 31.37 5.57 -8.27
N ASN A 95 31.77 4.81 -9.29
CA ASN A 95 33.17 4.60 -9.67
C ASN A 95 33.47 5.15 -11.06
N ILE A 96 34.77 5.37 -11.34
CA ILE A 96 35.28 5.84 -12.62
C ILE A 96 34.98 4.84 -13.76
N GLU A 97 35.03 3.54 -13.46
CA GLU A 97 34.72 2.48 -14.45
C GLU A 97 33.26 2.57 -14.93
N VAL A 98 32.33 2.79 -14.00
CA VAL A 98 30.91 2.98 -14.31
C VAL A 98 30.72 4.26 -15.13
N PHE A 99 31.45 5.34 -14.81
CA PHE A 99 31.39 6.56 -15.60
C PHE A 99 31.80 6.35 -17.07
N LYS A 100 32.85 5.57 -17.33
CA LYS A 100 33.26 5.21 -18.70
C LYS A 100 32.16 4.43 -19.42
N LEU A 101 31.53 3.48 -18.74
CA LEU A 101 30.41 2.71 -19.28
C LEU A 101 29.19 3.60 -19.59
N VAL A 102 28.83 4.52 -18.69
CA VAL A 102 27.74 5.49 -18.88
C VAL A 102 27.94 6.33 -20.13
N ARG A 103 29.17 6.69 -20.46
CA ARG A 103 29.48 7.50 -21.65
C ARG A 103 29.49 6.72 -22.96
N SER A 104 29.67 5.40 -22.93
CA SER A 104 29.55 4.53 -24.11
C SER A 104 28.13 4.02 -24.36
N LEU A 105 27.25 4.09 -23.36
CA LEU A 105 25.84 3.67 -23.47
C LEU A 105 25.05 4.54 -24.48
N PRO A 106 24.22 3.94 -25.35
CA PRO A 106 23.33 4.69 -26.22
C PRO A 106 22.17 5.31 -25.45
N ASN A 107 21.62 6.41 -25.98
CA ASN A 107 20.57 7.19 -25.33
C ASN A 107 19.32 6.37 -24.98
N GLU A 108 18.98 5.34 -25.75
CA GLU A 108 17.85 4.46 -25.45
C GLU A 108 18.03 3.73 -24.12
N TYR A 109 19.22 3.17 -23.86
CA TYR A 109 19.50 2.51 -22.60
C TYR A 109 19.55 3.50 -21.44
N VAL A 110 20.09 4.70 -21.67
CA VAL A 110 20.06 5.79 -20.68
C VAL A 110 18.63 6.08 -20.24
N GLN A 111 17.69 6.23 -21.17
CA GLN A 111 16.29 6.46 -20.84
C GLN A 111 15.66 5.27 -20.10
N ARG A 112 16.00 4.02 -20.47
CA ARG A 112 15.54 2.82 -19.74
C ARG A 112 16.02 2.82 -18.29
N TYR A 113 17.29 3.14 -18.03
CA TYR A 113 17.81 3.26 -16.66
C TYR A 113 17.16 4.40 -15.89
N LEU A 114 16.95 5.55 -16.53
CA LEU A 114 16.26 6.69 -15.91
C LEU A 114 14.78 6.38 -15.61
N ALA A 115 14.12 5.55 -16.42
CA ALA A 115 12.73 5.16 -16.22
C ALA A 115 12.56 4.32 -14.94
N LEU A 116 13.53 3.47 -14.59
CA LEU A 116 13.49 2.66 -13.37
C LEU A 116 13.37 3.51 -12.10
N ARG A 117 13.97 4.71 -12.09
CA ARG A 117 13.89 5.67 -10.98
C ARG A 117 12.83 6.75 -11.17
N ASN A 118 11.93 6.60 -12.16
CA ASN A 118 10.93 7.60 -12.56
C ASN A 118 11.53 8.98 -12.91
N ALA A 119 12.70 9.01 -13.53
CA ALA A 119 13.37 10.25 -13.98
C ALA A 119 13.54 10.35 -15.51
N ALA A 120 12.89 9.45 -16.26
CA ALA A 120 12.92 9.51 -17.72
C ALA A 120 12.14 10.73 -18.22
N VAL A 121 12.70 11.43 -19.20
CA VAL A 121 12.05 12.58 -19.84
C VAL A 121 11.20 12.06 -20.99
N VAL A 122 9.90 11.93 -20.75
CA VAL A 122 8.93 11.59 -21.81
C VAL A 122 8.34 12.90 -22.31
N LEU A 123 8.73 13.31 -23.51
CA LEU A 123 8.06 14.39 -24.23
C LEU A 123 6.70 13.87 -24.70
N LYS A 124 5.61 14.51 -24.25
CA LYS A 124 4.23 14.23 -24.68
C LYS A 124 3.77 15.31 -25.65
#